data_AF-J0TX80-F1
#
_entry.id   AF-J0TX80-F1
#
_cell.length_a   1.000
_cell.length_b   1.000
_cell.length_c   1.000
_cell.angle_alpha   90.00
_cell.angle_beta   90.00
_cell.angle_gamma   90.00
#
_symmetry.space_group_name_H-M   'P 1'
#
loop_
_entity.id
_entity.type
_entity.pdbx_description
1 polymer ?
#
loop_
_entity_poly.entity_id
_entity_poly.type
_entity_poly.pdbx_seq_one_letter_code
_entity_poly.pdbx_strand_id
1 'polypeptide(L)'
;MVLRLRVAALLLGLAVVGPAAAGEESESHISRPGLFFAWLSPDLGAVVVRADDAAHLRALARHCRAGRPVFALQTGEKYPCQIEVPKDPSGGEQWEEVRATVQGGPARSNTRQYRLFSIAPPLTTQWTTRPIAAPEVQALEGVLRSDARLRAAVRSPLKLAAATVVHKSGGQDLAILVPGKLVQDRAGGYHARRHHVFTKDRKGYAYQGDVPAKVASFVDLDGAELPGLVVSEGCDGWCITLWSLAGGLRPVGRFGGH
;
A
#
# COMPACT_ATOMS: atom_id res chain seq x y z
N MET A 1 57.37 -21.49 39.45
CA MET A 1 58.00 -22.58 38.70
C MET A 1 56.90 -23.32 37.94
N VAL A 2 56.90 -23.18 36.60
CA VAL A 2 56.36 -24.09 35.55
C VAL A 2 54.90 -24.59 35.71
N LEU A 3 53.94 -23.95 35.04
CA LEU A 3 53.41 -24.26 33.68
C LEU A 3 52.65 -25.60 33.57
N ARG A 4 51.33 -25.54 33.38
CA ARG A 4 50.63 -26.45 32.45
C ARG A 4 49.49 -25.71 31.72
N LEU A 5 49.66 -25.63 30.41
CA LEU A 5 48.65 -25.29 29.41
C LEU A 5 47.34 -26.04 29.64
N ARG A 6 46.19 -25.36 29.43
CA ARG A 6 45.11 -25.93 28.62
C ARG A 6 44.47 -24.85 27.74
N VAL A 7 44.37 -25.24 26.47
CA VAL A 7 43.97 -24.50 25.29
C VAL A 7 42.47 -24.70 25.06
N ALA A 8 41.82 -23.63 24.59
CA ALA A 8 40.60 -23.54 23.77
C ALA A 8 39.30 -24.25 24.19
N ALA A 9 38.22 -23.47 24.25
CA ALA A 9 37.11 -23.61 23.29
C ALA A 9 36.21 -22.37 23.36
N LEU A 10 36.47 -21.39 22.47
CA LEU A 10 35.45 -20.46 22.01
C LEU A 10 34.65 -21.25 20.96
N LEU A 11 33.41 -21.64 21.26
CA LEU A 11 32.49 -22.17 20.26
C LEU A 11 31.41 -21.14 20.02
N LEU A 12 31.46 -20.59 18.80
CA LEU A 12 30.49 -19.68 18.21
C LEU A 12 29.08 -20.24 18.39
N GLY A 13 28.20 -19.43 18.97
CA GLY A 13 26.76 -19.55 18.77
C GLY A 13 26.43 -19.20 17.33
N LEU A 14 26.53 -20.19 16.44
CA LEU A 14 25.90 -20.16 15.13
C LEU A 14 24.38 -20.19 15.36
N ALA A 15 23.76 -19.02 15.25
CA ALA A 15 22.32 -18.92 15.04
C ALA A 15 22.02 -19.67 13.74
N VAL A 16 21.48 -20.87 13.87
CA VAL A 16 20.88 -21.62 12.77
C VAL A 16 19.66 -20.82 12.34
N VAL A 17 19.82 -19.98 11.32
CA VAL A 17 18.70 -19.46 10.54
C VAL A 17 18.14 -20.68 9.81
N GLY A 18 17.06 -21.23 10.36
CA GLY A 18 16.33 -22.30 9.71
C GLY A 18 15.85 -21.88 8.32
N PRO A 19 15.64 -22.83 7.40
CA PRO A 19 15.11 -22.51 6.08
C PRO A 19 13.73 -21.87 6.25
N ALA A 20 13.49 -20.74 5.58
CA ALA A 20 12.19 -20.09 5.52
C ALA A 20 11.14 -21.11 5.06
N ALA A 21 10.17 -21.39 5.93
CA ALA A 21 9.05 -22.23 5.61
C ALA A 21 8.12 -21.48 4.64
N ALA A 22 7.69 -22.16 3.58
CA ALA A 22 6.61 -21.67 2.72
C ALA A 22 5.33 -21.48 3.55
N GLY A 23 4.68 -20.32 3.43
CA GLY A 23 3.41 -19.99 4.07
C GLY A 23 3.49 -18.91 5.15
N GLU A 24 4.15 -17.79 4.88
CA GLU A 24 4.05 -16.62 5.76
C GLU A 24 2.62 -16.05 5.68
N GLU A 25 2.00 -15.78 6.83
CA GLU A 25 0.66 -15.22 6.88
C GLU A 25 0.63 -13.88 6.14
N SER A 26 -0.40 -13.64 5.33
CA SER A 26 -0.52 -12.35 4.67
C SER A 26 -0.71 -11.26 5.73
N GLU A 27 0.15 -10.25 5.69
CA GLU A 27 0.16 -9.14 6.61
C GLU A 27 -0.42 -7.88 5.95
N SER A 28 -1.33 -7.22 6.66
CA SER A 28 -1.86 -5.92 6.33
C SER A 28 -1.42 -4.92 7.39
N HIS A 29 -0.57 -3.97 7.03
CA HIS A 29 -0.15 -2.89 7.91
C HIS A 29 -0.80 -1.57 7.48
N ILE A 30 -1.51 -0.88 8.39
CA ILE A 30 -2.23 0.36 8.06
C ILE A 30 -1.95 1.47 9.07
N SER A 31 -1.61 2.66 8.59
CA SER A 31 -1.48 3.85 9.44
C SER A 31 -2.79 4.67 9.53
N ARG A 32 -3.71 4.44 8.58
CA ARG A 32 -5.00 5.14 8.50
C ARG A 32 -6.14 4.40 9.24
N PRO A 33 -6.80 5.03 10.22
CA PRO A 33 -7.89 4.40 10.95
C PRO A 33 -9.02 3.91 10.04
N GLY A 34 -9.51 2.70 10.33
CA GLY A 34 -10.68 2.13 9.67
C GLY A 34 -10.43 1.52 8.30
N LEU A 35 -9.20 1.58 7.77
CA LEU A 35 -8.82 0.87 6.55
C LEU A 35 -8.07 -0.41 6.89
N PHE A 36 -8.20 -1.45 6.05
CA PHE A 36 -7.37 -2.65 6.11
C PHE A 36 -7.39 -3.43 4.81
N PHE A 37 -6.32 -4.19 4.53
CA PHE A 37 -6.33 -5.16 3.43
C PHE A 37 -6.77 -6.52 3.96
N ALA A 38 -7.53 -7.25 3.15
CA ALA A 38 -7.88 -8.63 3.44
C ALA A 38 -8.12 -9.42 2.15
N TRP A 39 -8.05 -10.75 2.26
CA TRP A 39 -8.57 -11.67 1.25
C TRP A 39 -10.09 -11.75 1.33
N LEU A 40 -10.72 -11.94 0.18
CA LEU A 40 -12.09 -12.45 0.13
C LEU A 40 -12.05 -13.97 0.38
N SER A 41 -12.64 -14.40 1.49
CA SER A 41 -12.83 -15.82 1.82
C SER A 41 -13.81 -16.49 0.86
N PRO A 42 -13.68 -17.81 0.62
CA PRO A 42 -12.95 -18.79 1.43
C PRO A 42 -11.47 -19.03 1.06
N ASP A 43 -10.93 -18.37 0.04
CA ASP A 43 -9.74 -18.89 -0.67
C ASP A 43 -8.44 -18.93 0.16
N LEU A 44 -8.20 -17.96 1.05
CA LEU A 44 -6.89 -17.75 1.68
C LEU A 44 -6.93 -17.47 3.19
N GLY A 45 -8.09 -17.61 3.82
CA GLY A 45 -8.26 -17.48 5.26
C GLY A 45 -8.08 -16.05 5.80
N ALA A 46 -7.72 -15.97 7.09
CA ALA A 46 -7.58 -14.71 7.79
C ALA A 46 -6.27 -13.99 7.43
N VAL A 47 -6.31 -12.66 7.41
CA VAL A 47 -5.15 -11.77 7.24
C VAL A 47 -4.76 -11.20 8.59
N VAL A 48 -3.46 -11.18 8.88
CA VAL A 48 -2.93 -10.50 10.07
C VAL A 48 -2.94 -9.01 9.81
N VAL A 49 -3.72 -8.27 10.59
CA VAL A 49 -3.87 -6.81 10.48
C VAL A 49 -3.14 -6.14 11.63
N ARG A 50 -2.17 -5.29 11.30
CA ARG A 50 -1.40 -4.45 12.21
C ARG A 50 -1.67 -2.97 11.93
N ALA A 51 -1.59 -2.14 12.97
CA ALA A 51 -1.74 -0.70 12.84
C ALA A 51 -0.78 0.04 13.76
N ASP A 52 -0.46 1.28 13.41
CA ASP A 52 0.42 2.16 14.21
C ASP A 52 -0.16 2.45 15.61
N ASP A 53 -1.48 2.37 15.76
CA ASP A 53 -2.20 2.59 17.02
C ASP A 53 -3.18 1.43 17.29
N ALA A 54 -3.03 0.79 18.45
CA ALA A 54 -3.92 -0.26 18.94
C ALA A 54 -5.39 0.19 19.03
N ALA A 55 -5.67 1.49 19.17
CA ALA A 55 -7.02 2.03 19.10
C ALA A 55 -7.70 1.77 17.75
N HIS A 56 -6.94 1.75 16.64
CA HIS A 56 -7.45 1.42 15.31
C HIS A 56 -7.90 -0.04 15.24
N LEU A 57 -7.09 -0.96 15.78
CA LEU A 57 -7.42 -2.39 15.84
C LEU A 57 -8.64 -2.66 16.72
N ARG A 58 -8.74 -1.98 17.87
CA ARG A 58 -9.93 -2.05 18.74
C ARG A 58 -11.18 -1.54 18.03
N ALA A 59 -11.08 -0.44 17.28
CA ALA A 59 -12.21 0.09 16.52
C ALA A 59 -12.66 -0.88 15.43
N LEU A 60 -11.72 -1.47 14.68
CA LEU A 60 -11.99 -2.49 13.67
C LEU A 60 -12.66 -3.74 14.28
N ALA A 61 -12.09 -4.27 15.37
CA ALA A 61 -12.64 -5.43 16.07
C ALA A 61 -14.07 -5.18 16.57
N ARG A 62 -14.33 -4.03 17.20
CA ARG A 62 -15.69 -3.65 17.63
C ARG A 62 -16.65 -3.56 16.45
N HIS A 63 -16.23 -2.99 15.32
CA HIS A 63 -17.06 -2.86 14.13
C HIS A 63 -17.47 -4.22 13.57
N CYS A 64 -16.52 -5.13 13.38
CA CYS A 64 -16.80 -6.47 12.85
C CYS A 64 -17.58 -7.33 13.85
N ARG A 65 -17.27 -7.30 15.15
CA ARG A 65 -18.02 -8.02 16.20
C ARG A 65 -19.47 -7.56 16.33
N ALA A 66 -19.75 -6.29 16.00
CA ALA A 66 -21.12 -5.77 15.93
C ALA A 66 -21.89 -6.24 14.68
N GLY A 67 -21.31 -7.09 13.83
CA GLY A 67 -21.93 -7.60 12.61
C GLY A 67 -22.08 -6.53 11.51
N ARG A 68 -21.38 -5.40 11.63
CA ARG A 68 -21.45 -4.31 10.64
C ARG A 68 -20.61 -4.67 9.41
N PRO A 69 -21.10 -4.36 8.19
CA PRO A 69 -20.34 -4.66 6.98
C PRO A 69 -19.11 -3.77 6.87
N VAL A 70 -18.08 -4.28 6.20
CA VAL A 70 -16.97 -3.51 5.67
C VAL A 70 -17.18 -3.30 4.17
N PHE A 71 -16.53 -2.30 3.61
CA PHE A 71 -16.75 -1.87 2.23
C PHE A 71 -15.46 -2.01 1.44
N ALA A 72 -15.51 -2.68 0.29
CA ALA A 72 -14.39 -2.66 -0.65
C ALA A 72 -14.22 -1.23 -1.17
N LEU A 73 -13.09 -0.60 -0.88
CA LEU A 73 -12.88 0.82 -1.11
C LEU A 73 -12.92 1.18 -2.60
N GLN A 74 -12.53 0.24 -3.46
CA GLN A 74 -12.56 0.41 -4.92
C GLN A 74 -13.98 0.40 -5.52
N THR A 75 -14.92 -0.36 -4.94
CA THR A 75 -16.23 -0.63 -5.56
C THR A 75 -17.42 -0.18 -4.72
N GLY A 76 -17.22 0.08 -3.42
CA GLY A 76 -18.30 0.35 -2.46
C GLY A 76 -19.13 -0.87 -2.07
N GLU A 77 -18.80 -2.05 -2.58
CA GLU A 77 -19.49 -3.29 -2.26
C GLU A 77 -19.30 -3.68 -0.79
N LYS A 78 -20.37 -4.19 -0.18
CA LYS A 78 -20.43 -4.53 1.24
C LYS A 78 -20.09 -6.00 1.45
N TYR A 79 -19.30 -6.26 2.48
CA TYR A 79 -18.89 -7.60 2.85
C TYR A 79 -18.99 -7.83 4.36
N PRO A 80 -19.41 -9.02 4.82
CA PRO A 80 -19.31 -9.40 6.23
C PRO A 80 -17.84 -9.50 6.65
N CYS A 81 -17.56 -9.07 7.89
CA CYS A 81 -16.23 -9.13 8.49
C CYS A 81 -16.26 -9.91 9.79
N GLN A 82 -15.25 -10.74 10.01
CA GLN A 82 -14.97 -11.41 11.28
C GLN A 82 -13.56 -11.03 11.73
N ILE A 83 -13.40 -10.82 13.03
CA ILE A 83 -12.13 -10.47 13.65
C ILE A 83 -11.87 -11.36 14.85
N GLU A 84 -10.70 -11.97 14.87
CA GLU A 84 -10.14 -12.65 16.03
C GLU A 84 -9.00 -11.82 16.61
N VAL A 85 -8.97 -11.70 17.93
CA VAL A 85 -7.91 -10.98 18.65
C VAL A 85 -7.08 -12.03 19.40
N PRO A 86 -5.77 -12.12 19.13
CA PRO A 86 -4.89 -13.02 19.87
C PRO A 86 -4.98 -12.79 21.38
N LYS A 87 -4.79 -13.86 22.15
CA LYS A 87 -4.78 -13.81 23.61
C LYS A 87 -3.38 -14.09 24.14
N ASP A 88 -2.98 -13.37 25.18
CA ASP A 88 -1.76 -13.64 25.93
C ASP A 88 -1.88 -14.94 26.77
N PRO A 89 -0.79 -15.44 27.38
CA PRO A 89 -0.84 -16.62 28.25
C PRO A 89 -1.76 -16.50 29.48
N SER A 90 -2.12 -15.28 29.89
CA SER A 90 -3.09 -15.03 30.97
C SER A 90 -4.54 -14.99 30.48
N GLY A 91 -4.76 -15.07 29.16
CA GLY A 91 -6.07 -15.01 28.51
C GLY A 91 -6.53 -13.59 28.15
N GLY A 92 -5.70 -12.56 28.39
CA GLY A 92 -5.97 -11.17 28.03
C GLY A 92 -5.85 -10.94 26.52
N GLU A 93 -6.71 -10.07 25.97
CA GLU A 93 -6.63 -9.71 24.55
C GLU A 93 -5.38 -8.87 24.25
N GLN A 94 -4.57 -9.32 23.28
CA GLN A 94 -3.41 -8.61 22.77
C GLN A 94 -3.78 -7.78 21.54
N TRP A 95 -3.39 -6.51 21.55
CA TRP A 95 -3.82 -5.51 20.56
C TRP A 95 -2.68 -5.03 19.66
N GLU A 96 -1.66 -5.87 19.45
CA GLU A 96 -0.57 -5.61 18.50
C GLU A 96 -0.99 -5.98 17.07
N GLU A 97 -1.86 -6.98 16.95
CA GLU A 97 -2.43 -7.44 15.70
C GLU A 97 -3.82 -8.04 15.91
N VAL A 98 -4.58 -8.17 14.83
CA VAL A 98 -5.84 -8.91 14.80
C VAL A 98 -5.90 -9.76 13.53
N ARG A 99 -6.64 -10.85 13.56
CA ARG A 99 -6.85 -11.73 12.39
C ARG A 99 -8.20 -11.38 11.77
N ALA A 100 -8.17 -10.83 10.56
CA ALA A 100 -9.35 -10.37 9.84
C ALA A 100 -9.74 -11.32 8.72
N THR A 101 -11.02 -11.70 8.69
CA THR A 101 -11.61 -12.51 7.62
C THR A 101 -12.76 -11.73 7.00
N VAL A 102 -12.74 -11.53 5.69
CA VAL A 102 -13.83 -10.88 4.95
C VAL A 102 -14.49 -11.89 4.05
N GLN A 103 -15.78 -12.14 4.27
CA GLN A 103 -16.53 -13.18 3.57
C GLN A 103 -16.93 -12.69 2.18
N GLY A 104 -16.40 -13.31 1.13
CA GLY A 104 -16.73 -13.02 -0.27
C GLY A 104 -17.64 -14.09 -0.89
N GLY A 105 -18.16 -13.78 -2.09
CA GLY A 105 -18.74 -14.81 -2.94
C GLY A 105 -17.65 -15.72 -3.53
N PRO A 106 -18.03 -16.89 -4.09
CA PRO A 106 -17.07 -17.78 -4.76
C PRO A 106 -16.31 -17.01 -5.84
N ALA A 107 -14.99 -17.19 -5.89
CA ALA A 107 -14.14 -16.51 -6.85
C ALA A 107 -14.65 -16.81 -8.28
N ARG A 108 -14.98 -15.75 -9.04
CA ARG A 108 -15.42 -15.90 -10.44
C ARG A 108 -14.30 -16.32 -11.39
N SER A 109 -13.07 -16.42 -10.89
CA SER A 109 -11.85 -16.79 -11.61
C SER A 109 -10.81 -17.31 -10.62
N ASN A 110 -9.84 -18.12 -11.08
CA ASN A 110 -8.67 -18.58 -10.31
C ASN A 110 -7.72 -17.44 -9.85
N THR A 111 -8.19 -16.20 -9.86
CA THR A 111 -7.46 -15.03 -9.38
C THR A 111 -7.81 -14.82 -7.91
N ARG A 112 -6.85 -15.11 -7.02
CA ARG A 112 -6.87 -14.71 -5.62
C ARG A 112 -7.32 -13.25 -5.50
N GLN A 113 -8.39 -12.98 -4.75
CA GLN A 113 -8.95 -11.62 -4.65
C GLN A 113 -8.59 -10.99 -3.31
N TYR A 114 -7.57 -10.13 -3.30
CA TYR A 114 -7.39 -9.16 -2.22
C TYR A 114 -8.17 -7.89 -2.52
N ARG A 115 -8.58 -7.19 -1.46
CA ARG A 115 -9.17 -5.85 -1.56
C ARG A 115 -8.64 -4.96 -0.43
N LEU A 116 -8.77 -3.67 -0.65
CA LEU A 116 -8.65 -2.67 0.41
C LEU A 116 -10.06 -2.41 0.95
N PHE A 117 -10.26 -2.60 2.25
CA PHE A 117 -11.54 -2.42 2.91
C PHE A 117 -11.56 -1.18 3.80
N SER A 118 -12.76 -0.66 4.01
CA SER A 118 -13.06 0.41 4.95
C SER A 118 -14.22 0.01 5.86
N ILE A 119 -14.17 0.39 7.13
CA ILE A 119 -15.32 0.25 8.05
C ILE A 119 -16.40 1.31 7.81
N ALA A 120 -16.05 2.40 7.12
CA ALA A 120 -16.98 3.43 6.68
C ALA A 120 -17.34 3.23 5.20
N PRO A 121 -18.58 3.53 4.77
CA PRO A 121 -18.92 3.55 3.36
C PRO A 121 -17.97 4.47 2.60
N PRO A 122 -17.32 4.01 1.51
CA PRO A 122 -16.53 4.91 0.69
C PRO A 122 -17.45 5.95 0.09
N LEU A 123 -16.95 7.18 0.01
CA LEU A 123 -17.48 8.14 -0.93
C LEU A 123 -17.09 7.61 -2.30
N THR A 124 -17.97 6.83 -2.94
CA THR A 124 -17.73 6.27 -4.27
C THR A 124 -17.52 7.43 -5.23
N THR A 125 -16.26 7.74 -5.45
CA THR A 125 -15.83 8.81 -6.34
C THR A 125 -15.47 8.19 -7.68
N GLN A 126 -16.10 8.68 -8.76
CA GLN A 126 -15.70 8.34 -10.12
C GLN A 126 -14.38 9.06 -10.44
N TRP A 127 -13.28 8.36 -10.21
CA TRP A 127 -11.97 8.76 -10.69
C TRP A 127 -11.92 8.57 -12.21
N THR A 128 -11.77 9.66 -12.93
CA THR A 128 -11.59 9.63 -14.38
C THR A 128 -10.11 9.75 -14.70
N THR A 129 -9.67 8.99 -15.71
CA THR A 129 -8.32 9.09 -16.24
C THR A 129 -8.34 9.62 -17.67
N ARG A 130 -7.34 10.42 -18.02
CA ARG A 130 -7.12 10.88 -19.40
C ARG A 130 -5.63 11.09 -19.67
N PRO A 131 -5.22 11.11 -20.94
CA PRO A 131 -3.91 11.62 -21.32
C PRO A 131 -3.72 13.07 -20.84
N ILE A 132 -2.47 13.41 -20.54
CA ILE A 132 -2.08 14.79 -20.25
C ILE A 132 -2.26 15.70 -21.48
N ALA A 133 -2.69 16.93 -21.26
CA ALA A 133 -2.86 17.93 -22.30
C ALA A 133 -1.57 18.76 -22.51
N ALA A 134 -1.40 19.37 -23.69
CA ALA A 134 -0.20 20.15 -24.01
C ALA A 134 0.10 21.29 -23.03
N PRO A 135 -0.89 22.08 -22.54
CA PRO A 135 -0.62 23.11 -21.54
C PRO A 135 -0.11 22.55 -20.21
N GLU A 136 -0.56 21.35 -19.82
CA GLU A 136 -0.14 20.68 -18.59
C GLU A 136 1.29 20.15 -18.74
N VAL A 137 1.65 19.62 -19.92
CA VAL A 137 3.04 19.23 -20.25
C VAL A 137 3.97 20.44 -20.13
N GLN A 138 3.61 21.57 -20.75
CA GLN A 138 4.40 22.81 -20.68
C GLN A 138 4.56 23.32 -19.24
N ALA A 139 3.50 23.22 -18.44
CA ALA A 139 3.57 23.60 -17.03
C ALA A 139 4.52 22.69 -16.22
N LEU A 140 4.47 21.37 -16.43
CA LEU A 140 5.38 20.43 -15.78
C LEU A 140 6.83 20.65 -16.20
N GLU A 141 7.09 20.93 -17.48
CA GLU A 141 8.43 21.35 -17.94
C GLU A 141 8.89 22.62 -17.25
N GLY A 142 7.99 23.58 -17.04
CA GLY A 142 8.26 24.81 -16.29
C GLY A 142 8.70 24.51 -14.86
N VAL A 143 7.95 23.68 -14.13
CA VAL A 143 8.30 23.24 -12.77
C VAL A 143 9.66 22.55 -12.73
N LEU A 144 9.91 21.64 -13.67
CA LEU A 144 11.19 20.96 -13.81
C LEU A 144 12.30 21.98 -14.13
N ARG A 145 12.07 22.98 -14.96
CA ARG A 145 13.07 24.02 -15.30
C ARG A 145 13.29 25.04 -14.19
N SER A 146 12.35 25.26 -13.28
CA SER A 146 12.52 26.21 -12.17
C SER A 146 13.26 25.62 -10.97
N ASP A 147 13.22 24.30 -10.74
CA ASP A 147 13.79 23.68 -9.54
C ASP A 147 14.93 22.70 -9.87
N ALA A 148 16.17 23.12 -9.61
CA ALA A 148 17.36 22.29 -9.84
C ALA A 148 17.43 21.04 -8.94
N ARG A 149 16.91 21.12 -7.70
CA ARG A 149 16.89 19.98 -6.78
C ARG A 149 15.91 18.92 -7.26
N LEU A 150 14.75 19.36 -7.73
CA LEU A 150 13.74 18.48 -8.33
C LEU A 150 14.27 17.81 -9.61
N ARG A 151 14.95 18.56 -10.49
CA ARG A 151 15.62 17.94 -11.66
C ARG A 151 16.60 16.86 -11.26
N ALA A 152 17.41 17.12 -10.24
CA ALA A 152 18.37 16.15 -9.73
C ALA A 152 17.67 14.91 -9.15
N ALA A 153 16.55 15.09 -8.43
CA ALA A 153 15.77 13.99 -7.86
C ALA A 153 15.16 13.07 -8.93
N VAL A 154 14.73 13.64 -10.06
CA VAL A 154 14.11 12.89 -11.17
C VAL A 154 15.15 12.08 -11.98
N ARG A 155 16.44 12.41 -11.89
CA ARG A 155 17.62 11.68 -12.42
C ARG A 155 17.66 11.40 -13.94
N SER A 156 16.57 11.56 -14.68
CA SER A 156 16.49 11.31 -16.13
C SER A 156 15.35 12.12 -16.75
N PRO A 157 15.46 12.52 -18.04
CA PRO A 157 14.36 13.21 -18.72
C PRO A 157 13.08 12.38 -18.67
N LEU A 158 12.01 12.98 -18.18
CA LEU A 158 10.70 12.33 -18.11
C LEU A 158 10.00 12.41 -19.45
N LYS A 159 9.30 11.33 -19.80
CA LYS A 159 8.37 11.32 -20.94
C LYS A 159 7.06 11.96 -20.51
N LEU A 160 7.05 13.27 -20.30
CA LEU A 160 5.90 14.03 -19.78
C LEU A 160 4.65 13.81 -20.63
N ALA A 161 4.76 13.74 -21.96
CA ALA A 161 3.64 13.48 -22.85
C ALA A 161 2.99 12.08 -22.67
N ALA A 162 3.67 11.15 -22.00
CA ALA A 162 3.13 9.83 -21.66
C ALA A 162 2.42 9.81 -20.30
N ALA A 163 2.24 10.97 -19.66
CA ALA A 163 1.61 11.07 -18.36
C ALA A 163 0.10 10.80 -18.42
N THR A 164 -0.41 10.20 -17.35
CA THR A 164 -1.84 10.01 -17.12
C THR A 164 -2.31 11.01 -16.08
N VAL A 165 -3.35 11.77 -16.40
CA VAL A 165 -4.04 12.64 -15.47
C VAL A 165 -5.20 11.89 -14.85
N VAL A 166 -5.35 12.03 -13.55
CA VAL A 166 -6.39 11.42 -12.73
C VAL A 166 -7.09 12.54 -11.99
N HIS A 167 -8.42 12.56 -12.04
CA HIS A 167 -9.19 13.59 -11.36
C HIS A 167 -10.56 13.07 -10.96
N LYS A 168 -11.14 13.73 -9.97
CA LYS A 168 -12.52 13.57 -9.57
C LYS A 168 -13.43 14.24 -10.61
N SER A 169 -14.55 13.60 -10.96
CA SER A 169 -15.55 14.24 -11.83
C SER A 169 -16.08 15.54 -11.18
N GLY A 170 -16.02 16.65 -11.91
CA GLY A 170 -16.33 18.00 -11.38
C GLY A 170 -15.27 18.60 -10.44
N GLY A 171 -14.24 17.84 -10.10
CA GLY A 171 -13.14 18.29 -9.25
C GLY A 171 -12.17 19.23 -9.95
N GLN A 172 -11.41 19.99 -9.16
CA GLN A 172 -10.46 21.00 -9.67
C GLN A 172 -9.00 20.58 -9.58
N ASP A 173 -8.72 19.62 -8.70
CA ASP A 173 -7.37 19.12 -8.46
C ASP A 173 -7.08 17.92 -9.36
N LEU A 174 -5.83 17.84 -9.80
CA LEU A 174 -5.35 16.77 -10.68
C LEU A 174 -4.21 16.03 -10.00
N ALA A 175 -4.22 14.71 -10.04
CA ALA A 175 -3.02 13.90 -9.87
C ALA A 175 -2.49 13.53 -11.25
N ILE A 176 -1.18 13.71 -11.47
CA ILE A 176 -0.53 13.49 -12.77
C ILE A 176 0.58 12.48 -12.57
N LEU A 177 0.42 11.31 -13.19
CA LEU A 177 1.33 10.18 -13.09
C LEU A 177 2.20 10.12 -14.34
N VAL A 178 3.49 10.36 -14.18
CA VAL A 178 4.46 10.34 -15.28
C VAL A 178 5.27 9.04 -15.22
N PRO A 179 5.23 8.19 -16.25
CA PRO A 179 6.09 7.00 -16.30
C PRO A 179 7.57 7.39 -16.24
N GLY A 180 8.27 6.82 -15.28
CA GLY A 180 9.70 7.02 -15.05
C GLY A 180 10.54 5.83 -15.49
N LYS A 181 11.69 5.69 -14.84
CA LYS A 181 12.69 4.66 -15.15
C LYS A 181 12.18 3.26 -14.78
N LEU A 182 12.56 2.29 -15.62
CA LEU A 182 12.44 0.88 -15.31
C LEU A 182 13.58 0.46 -14.38
N VAL A 183 13.23 -0.11 -13.23
CA VAL A 183 14.15 -0.68 -12.25
C VAL A 183 14.05 -2.19 -12.35
N GLN A 184 15.19 -2.83 -12.54
CA GLN A 184 15.31 -4.28 -12.64
C GLN A 184 16.41 -4.75 -11.70
N ASP A 185 16.08 -5.69 -10.82
CA ASP A 185 17.05 -6.51 -10.12
C ASP A 185 16.84 -7.96 -10.55
N ARG A 186 17.76 -8.45 -11.38
CA ARG A 186 17.69 -9.80 -11.95
C ARG A 186 17.95 -10.88 -10.90
N ALA A 187 18.74 -10.59 -9.87
CA ALA A 187 19.05 -11.57 -8.83
C ALA A 187 17.85 -11.77 -7.89
N GLY A 188 17.13 -10.68 -7.57
CA GLY A 188 15.93 -10.72 -6.74
C GLY A 188 14.60 -10.89 -7.50
N GLY A 189 14.63 -11.12 -8.82
CA GLY A 189 13.41 -11.25 -9.64
C GLY A 189 12.53 -9.99 -9.68
N TYR A 190 13.05 -8.83 -9.26
CA TYR A 190 12.28 -7.59 -9.14
C TYR A 190 12.27 -6.81 -10.45
N HIS A 191 11.08 -6.45 -10.92
CA HIS A 191 10.90 -5.69 -12.14
C HIS A 191 9.74 -4.68 -11.99
N ALA A 192 10.07 -3.40 -11.83
CA ALA A 192 9.06 -2.35 -11.66
C ALA A 192 9.42 -1.07 -12.40
N ARG A 193 8.40 -0.39 -12.95
CA ARG A 193 8.54 0.95 -13.50
C ARG A 193 8.13 1.98 -12.45
N ARG A 194 9.05 2.84 -12.07
CA ARG A 194 8.79 3.98 -11.18
C ARG A 194 7.85 4.96 -11.87
N HIS A 195 6.91 5.54 -11.12
CA HIS A 195 6.04 6.59 -11.65
C HIS A 195 6.18 7.84 -10.79
N HIS A 196 6.55 8.94 -11.44
CA HIS A 196 6.64 10.24 -10.79
C HIS A 196 5.25 10.82 -10.64
N VAL A 197 4.95 11.35 -9.47
CA VAL A 197 3.64 11.91 -9.12
C VAL A 197 3.77 13.42 -9.01
N PHE A 198 2.94 14.10 -9.79
CA PHE A 198 2.70 15.53 -9.66
C PHE A 198 1.25 15.77 -9.28
N THR A 199 0.98 16.92 -8.70
CA THR A 199 -0.39 17.40 -8.47
C THR A 199 -0.57 18.78 -9.07
N LYS A 200 -1.79 19.12 -9.45
CA LYS A 200 -2.21 20.49 -9.76
C LYS A 200 -3.37 20.85 -8.86
N ASP A 201 -3.28 21.97 -8.17
CA ASP A 201 -4.36 22.58 -7.39
C ASP A 201 -4.49 24.07 -7.75
N ARG A 202 -5.13 24.88 -6.89
CA ARG A 202 -5.24 26.34 -7.07
C ARG A 202 -3.91 27.09 -6.93
N LYS A 203 -2.91 26.51 -6.25
CA LYS A 203 -1.59 27.09 -6.04
C LYS A 203 -0.63 26.77 -7.18
N GLY A 204 -0.98 25.79 -8.03
CA GLY A 204 -0.24 25.44 -9.24
C GLY A 204 0.18 23.99 -9.26
N TYR A 205 1.27 23.70 -9.96
CA TYR A 205 1.80 22.35 -10.11
C TYR A 205 2.89 22.08 -9.08
N ALA A 206 2.86 20.90 -8.46
CA ALA A 206 3.84 20.46 -7.48
C ALA A 206 4.28 19.02 -7.74
N TYR A 207 5.58 18.75 -7.57
CA TYR A 207 6.11 17.38 -7.56
C TYR A 207 5.98 16.78 -6.17
N GLN A 208 5.44 15.57 -6.10
CA GLN A 208 5.16 14.90 -4.84
C GLN A 208 6.17 13.78 -4.53
N GLY A 209 6.89 13.26 -5.53
CA GLY A 209 7.81 12.14 -5.39
C GLY A 209 7.53 11.06 -6.44
N ASP A 210 8.04 9.84 -6.21
CA ASP A 210 7.75 8.69 -7.06
C ASP A 210 7.14 7.53 -6.27
N VAL A 211 6.27 6.77 -6.94
CA VAL A 211 5.76 5.49 -6.47
C VAL A 211 6.52 4.34 -7.13
N PRO A 212 6.67 3.20 -6.44
CA PRO A 212 7.65 2.20 -6.83
C PRO A 212 7.26 1.40 -8.09
N ALA A 213 5.97 1.31 -8.40
CA ALA A 213 5.45 0.59 -9.56
C ALA A 213 4.26 1.35 -10.21
N LYS A 214 3.62 0.70 -11.19
CA LYS A 214 2.40 1.23 -11.82
C LYS A 214 1.27 1.26 -10.81
N VAL A 215 0.49 2.35 -10.81
CA VAL A 215 -0.73 2.45 -10.02
C VAL A 215 -1.78 1.50 -10.63
N ALA A 216 -2.26 0.55 -9.81
CA ALA A 216 -3.22 -0.47 -10.20
C ALA A 216 -4.67 0.06 -10.12
N SER A 217 -4.97 0.90 -9.12
CA SER A 217 -6.29 1.52 -8.96
C SER A 217 -6.22 2.82 -8.15
N PHE A 218 -7.27 3.63 -8.28
CA PHE A 218 -7.49 4.87 -7.54
C PHE A 218 -8.62 4.67 -6.53
N VAL A 219 -8.45 5.18 -5.32
CA VAL A 219 -9.43 5.05 -4.25
C VAL A 219 -9.67 6.38 -3.56
N ASP A 220 -10.90 6.56 -3.06
CA ASP A 220 -11.22 7.70 -2.21
C ASP A 220 -10.90 7.34 -0.75
N LEU A 221 -10.03 8.11 -0.10
CA LEU A 221 -9.63 7.85 1.29
C LEU A 221 -10.37 8.71 2.32
N ASP A 222 -10.96 9.84 1.90
CA ASP A 222 -11.49 10.89 2.80
C ASP A 222 -12.46 11.88 2.12
N GLY A 223 -12.88 11.61 0.89
CA GLY A 223 -13.65 12.55 0.09
C GLY A 223 -12.81 13.66 -0.53
N ALA A 224 -11.48 13.61 -0.40
CA ALA A 224 -10.61 14.62 -0.97
C ALA A 224 -10.69 14.68 -2.51
N GLU A 225 -10.20 15.79 -3.06
CA GLU A 225 -10.11 16.02 -4.49
C GLU A 225 -9.00 15.20 -5.17
N LEU A 226 -8.03 14.71 -4.40
CA LEU A 226 -6.92 13.89 -4.87
C LEU A 226 -7.10 12.41 -4.50
N PRO A 227 -6.77 11.47 -5.40
CA PRO A 227 -6.95 10.04 -5.15
C PRO A 227 -5.89 9.48 -4.20
N GLY A 228 -6.26 8.45 -3.45
CA GLY A 228 -5.30 7.46 -2.96
C GLY A 228 -4.82 6.56 -4.10
N LEU A 229 -3.54 6.21 -4.10
CA LEU A 229 -2.92 5.38 -5.13
C LEU A 229 -2.67 3.98 -4.59
N VAL A 230 -3.30 2.96 -5.19
CA VAL A 230 -2.99 1.55 -4.89
C VAL A 230 -1.93 1.09 -5.88
N VAL A 231 -0.75 0.75 -5.38
CA VAL A 231 0.41 0.35 -6.18
C VAL A 231 0.70 -1.11 -5.92
N SER A 232 0.84 -1.90 -6.98
CA SER A 232 1.22 -3.31 -6.91
C SER A 232 2.61 -3.47 -7.54
N GLU A 233 3.56 -3.91 -6.72
CA GLU A 233 4.91 -4.23 -7.15
C GLU A 233 5.00 -5.71 -7.50
N GLY A 234 5.69 -6.04 -8.59
CA GLY A 234 6.06 -7.42 -8.91
C GLY A 234 7.21 -7.84 -8.01
N CYS A 235 6.91 -8.57 -6.94
CA CYS A 235 7.85 -9.21 -6.04
C CYS A 235 7.60 -10.73 -6.01
N ASP A 236 8.40 -11.49 -5.27
CA ASP A 236 8.24 -12.95 -5.10
C ASP A 236 7.02 -13.34 -4.24
N GLY A 237 5.92 -12.59 -4.34
CA GLY A 237 4.74 -12.68 -3.48
C GLY A 237 3.77 -11.56 -3.78
N TRP A 238 3.03 -11.12 -2.77
CA TRP A 238 2.18 -9.93 -2.86
C TRP A 238 2.91 -8.73 -2.27
N CYS A 239 3.01 -7.63 -3.03
CA CYS A 239 3.58 -6.37 -2.55
C CYS A 239 2.68 -5.22 -2.99
N ILE A 240 1.66 -4.94 -2.18
CA ILE A 240 0.72 -3.86 -2.45
C ILE A 240 0.91 -2.76 -1.44
N THR A 241 0.93 -1.52 -1.92
CA THR A 241 1.07 -0.34 -1.08
C THR A 241 -0.01 0.67 -1.42
N LEU A 242 -0.58 1.29 -0.38
CA LEU A 242 -1.53 2.38 -0.49
C LEU A 242 -0.80 3.69 -0.20
N TRP A 243 -0.91 4.65 -1.11
CA TRP A 243 -0.29 5.97 -0.98
C TRP A 243 -1.34 7.06 -0.88
N SER A 244 -1.13 8.01 0.02
CA SER A 244 -1.89 9.24 0.14
C SER A 244 -1.18 10.37 -0.58
N LEU A 245 -1.93 11.28 -1.19
CA LEU A 245 -1.44 12.56 -1.72
C LEU A 245 -1.77 13.74 -0.81
N ALA A 246 -2.67 13.56 0.17
CA ALA A 246 -3.02 14.59 1.14
C ALA A 246 -1.80 14.95 2.00
N GLY A 247 -1.35 16.20 1.90
CA GLY A 247 -0.17 16.70 2.60
C GLY A 247 1.17 16.14 2.08
N GLY A 248 1.20 15.57 0.87
CA GLY A 248 2.38 14.98 0.25
C GLY A 248 2.22 13.49 -0.06
N LEU A 249 3.09 12.97 -0.94
CA LEU A 249 3.12 11.54 -1.27
C LEU A 249 3.68 10.73 -0.09
N ARG A 250 2.85 9.92 0.55
CA ARG A 250 3.25 9.07 1.68
C ARG A 250 2.57 7.70 1.66
N PRO A 251 3.27 6.61 2.01
CA PRO A 251 2.63 5.32 2.17
C PRO A 251 1.78 5.35 3.44
N VAL A 252 0.54 4.85 3.34
CA VAL A 252 -0.43 4.78 4.45
C VAL A 252 -1.00 3.38 4.68
N GLY A 253 -0.62 2.43 3.83
CA GLY A 253 -0.99 1.04 3.99
C GLY A 253 -0.07 0.14 3.17
N ARG A 254 0.12 -1.09 3.65
CA ARG A 254 0.87 -2.14 2.95
C ARG A 254 0.14 -3.46 3.12
N PHE A 255 0.23 -4.30 2.10
CA PHE A 255 -0.24 -5.67 2.13
C PHE A 255 0.80 -6.56 1.47
N GLY A 256 1.23 -7.57 2.22
CA GLY A 256 2.33 -8.44 1.84
C GLY A 256 2.14 -9.88 2.28
N GLY A 257 2.86 -10.80 1.65
CA GLY A 257 2.89 -12.22 2.01
C GLY A 257 3.40 -13.11 0.87
N HIS A 258 3.89 -14.29 1.23
CA HIS A 258 4.48 -15.30 0.33
C HIS A 258 3.63 -16.57 0.28
#